data_AF-A0A9D3MBV3-F1
#
_entry.id   AF-A0A9D3MBV3-F1
#
_cell.length_a   1.000
_cell.length_b   1.000
_cell.length_c   1.000
_cell.angle_alpha   90.00
_cell.angle_beta   90.00
_cell.angle_gamma   90.00
#
_symmetry.space_group_name_H-M   'P 1'
#
loop_
_entity.id
_entity.type
_entity.pdbx_description
1 polymer ?
#
loop_
_entity_poly.entity_id
_entity_poly.type
_entity_poly.pdbx_seq_one_letter_code
_entity_poly.pdbx_strand_id
1 'polypeptide(L)'
;MRTVFIVPVAIMAMVLNHLGEGASPRGTKSEAQECLRRNVPKKMLQELNKLTSDLIKSLPNDDIKHLKLLCKFGKSIKESKGIKILKELVDFYQGVFKEVSVKDESQKTIQILLSRLGKEVQHCLGPDQSRLPPAERNCIKKMNEKFVKLKSQGVSKAVGEFHVVLEWVDSFIHQKRSRRQQKTKPVLLKKH
;
A
#
# COMPACT_ATOMS: atom_id res chain seq x y z
N MET A 1 -34.89 30.14 18.47
CA MET A 1 -34.86 29.51 17.13
C MET A 1 -33.40 29.31 16.75
N ARG A 2 -32.94 28.05 16.61
CA ARG A 2 -31.55 27.72 16.25
C ARG A 2 -31.52 27.31 14.79
N THR A 3 -30.90 28.13 13.95
CA THR A 3 -30.71 27.88 12.52
C THR A 3 -29.56 26.89 12.34
N VAL A 4 -29.87 25.71 11.81
CA VAL A 4 -28.89 24.70 11.42
C VAL A 4 -28.46 25.01 9.99
N PHE A 5 -27.20 25.38 9.79
CA PHE A 5 -26.61 25.50 8.45
C PHE A 5 -26.14 24.11 8.00
N ILE A 6 -26.92 23.50 7.11
CA ILE A 6 -26.51 22.33 6.35
C ILE A 6 -25.72 22.85 5.13
N VAL A 7 -24.41 22.68 5.14
CA VAL A 7 -23.57 22.99 3.97
C VAL A 7 -23.62 21.77 3.03
N PRO A 8 -24.04 21.92 1.77
CA PRO A 8 -24.02 20.83 0.81
C PRO A 8 -22.58 20.53 0.36
N VAL A 9 -22.20 19.25 0.43
CA VAL A 9 -20.95 18.75 -0.13
C VAL A 9 -21.06 18.77 -1.67
N ALA A 10 -20.41 19.74 -2.30
CA ALA A 10 -20.30 19.81 -3.75
C ALA A 10 -19.43 18.66 -4.28
N ILE A 11 -20.00 17.83 -5.15
CA ILE A 11 -19.28 16.80 -5.91
C ILE A 11 -18.58 17.51 -7.07
N MET A 12 -17.28 17.78 -6.92
CA MET A 12 -16.43 18.21 -8.03
C MET A 12 -16.11 16.99 -8.92
N ALA A 13 -16.75 16.93 -10.08
CA ALA A 13 -16.34 16.05 -11.17
C ALA A 13 -15.07 16.62 -11.82
N MET A 14 -13.92 15.96 -11.65
CA MET A 14 -12.71 16.29 -12.38
C MET A 14 -12.77 15.65 -13.77
N VAL A 15 -12.93 16.49 -14.80
CA VAL A 15 -12.60 16.16 -16.19
C VAL A 15 -11.09 16.29 -16.35
N LEU A 16 -10.40 15.19 -16.65
CA LEU A 16 -9.00 15.20 -17.04
C LEU A 16 -8.89 15.05 -18.56
N ASN A 17 -8.50 16.14 -19.21
CA ASN A 17 -7.89 16.12 -20.54
C ASN A 17 -6.49 15.51 -20.41
N HIS A 18 -6.18 14.47 -21.19
CA HIS A 18 -4.81 14.02 -21.42
C HIS A 18 -4.54 13.90 -22.92
N LEU A 19 -3.86 14.93 -23.45
CA LEU A 19 -2.97 14.82 -24.60
C LEU A 19 -1.55 14.57 -24.07
N GLY A 20 -0.77 13.73 -24.76
CA GLY A 20 0.69 13.69 -24.61
C GLY A 20 1.28 12.42 -24.01
N GLU A 21 1.49 11.43 -24.89
CA GLU A 21 2.69 10.58 -25.04
C GLU A 21 3.35 9.90 -23.83
N GLY A 22 3.47 8.56 -23.96
CA GLY A 22 4.35 7.73 -23.14
C GLY A 22 3.73 6.43 -22.64
N ALA A 23 3.01 5.68 -23.49
CA ALA A 23 2.49 4.36 -23.12
C ALA A 23 3.64 3.36 -22.93
N SER A 24 4.15 3.27 -21.70
CA SER A 24 5.00 2.16 -21.27
C SER A 24 4.10 0.96 -20.92
N PRO A 25 4.30 -0.23 -21.52
CA PRO A 25 3.50 -1.40 -21.24
C PRO A 25 3.90 -1.95 -19.88
N ARG A 26 3.38 -1.36 -18.79
CA ARG A 26 3.66 -1.79 -17.42
C ARG A 26 2.61 -2.81 -17.01
N GLY A 27 3.01 -4.06 -16.84
CA GLY A 27 2.04 -5.04 -16.40
C GLY A 27 2.56 -6.38 -15.91
N THR A 28 3.87 -6.63 -16.01
CA THR A 28 4.46 -7.81 -15.41
C THR A 28 4.93 -7.51 -13.99
N LYS A 29 4.93 -8.55 -13.13
CA LYS A 29 5.51 -8.48 -11.78
C LYS A 29 6.88 -7.80 -11.77
N SER A 30 7.72 -8.12 -12.76
CA SER A 30 9.08 -7.65 -12.80
C SER A 30 9.20 -6.15 -13.12
N GLU A 31 8.29 -5.59 -13.91
CA GLU A 31 8.27 -4.15 -14.22
C GLU A 31 7.78 -3.35 -13.01
N ALA A 32 6.72 -3.83 -12.37
CA ALA A 32 6.21 -3.25 -11.13
C ALA A 32 7.28 -3.22 -10.02
N GLN A 33 8.03 -4.31 -9.85
CA GLN A 33 9.14 -4.39 -8.90
C GLN A 33 10.26 -3.40 -9.21
N GLU A 34 10.70 -3.35 -10.47
CA GLU A 34 11.78 -2.45 -10.89
C GLU A 34 11.35 -0.98 -10.80
N CYS A 35 10.09 -0.68 -11.14
CA CYS A 35 9.50 0.64 -10.98
C CYS A 35 9.50 1.07 -9.51
N LEU A 36 9.03 0.21 -8.59
CA LEU A 36 9.05 0.54 -7.16
C LEU A 36 10.46 0.65 -6.60
N ARG A 37 11.39 -0.19 -7.06
CA ARG A 37 12.81 -0.09 -6.67
C ARG A 37 13.42 1.27 -7.00
N ARG A 38 13.06 1.87 -8.14
CA ARG A 38 13.55 3.18 -8.57
C ARG A 38 12.89 4.33 -7.82
N ASN A 39 11.58 4.21 -7.55
CA ASN A 39 10.77 5.32 -7.06
C ASN A 39 10.54 5.34 -5.55
N VAL A 40 10.75 4.21 -4.85
CA VAL A 40 10.60 4.08 -3.39
C VAL A 40 11.98 3.88 -2.77
N PRO A 41 12.65 4.96 -2.30
CA PRO A 41 13.95 4.86 -1.66
C PRO A 41 13.84 4.08 -0.36
N LYS A 42 14.84 3.23 -0.06
CA LYS A 42 14.91 2.49 1.21
C LYS A 42 14.78 3.40 2.44
N LYS A 43 15.36 4.60 2.38
CA LYS A 43 15.26 5.61 3.46
C LYS A 43 13.81 6.00 3.79
N MET A 44 12.93 6.05 2.80
CA MET A 44 11.50 6.35 3.02
C MET A 44 10.83 5.29 3.88
N LEU A 45 11.06 4.01 3.60
CA LEU A 45 10.49 2.91 4.37
C LEU A 45 11.08 2.86 5.79
N GLN A 46 12.38 3.13 5.93
CA GLN A 46 13.04 3.22 7.23
C GLN A 46 12.49 4.36 8.08
N GLU A 47 12.26 5.52 7.48
CA GLU A 47 11.70 6.69 8.16
C GLU A 47 10.25 6.46 8.57
N LEU A 48 9.41 5.91 7.67
CA LEU A 48 8.05 5.47 8.01
C LEU A 48 8.05 4.50 9.20
N ASN A 49 8.96 3.53 9.21
CA ASN A 49 9.04 2.54 10.28
C ASN A 49 9.46 3.19 11.61
N LYS A 50 10.45 4.09 11.59
CA LYS A 50 10.91 4.82 12.77
C LYS A 50 9.79 5.69 13.35
N LEU A 51 9.19 6.56 12.54
CA LEU A 51 8.12 7.45 12.98
C LEU A 51 6.91 6.68 13.51
N THR A 52 6.55 5.57 12.87
CA THR A 52 5.47 4.70 13.35
C THR A 52 5.82 4.05 14.69
N SER A 53 7.07 3.59 14.86
CA SER A 53 7.53 2.98 16.11
C SER A 53 7.49 3.98 17.27
N ASP A 54 7.81 5.24 17.00
CA ASP A 54 7.72 6.31 17.99
C ASP A 54 6.25 6.65 18.29
N LEU A 55 5.39 6.72 17.27
CA LEU A 55 3.95 6.93 17.43
C LEU A 55 3.30 5.85 18.29
N ILE A 56 3.65 4.57 18.09
CA ILE A 56 3.10 3.44 18.88
C ILE A 56 3.26 3.66 20.39
N LYS A 57 4.36 4.28 20.83
CA LYS A 57 4.63 4.56 22.25
C LYS A 57 3.63 5.56 22.85
N SER A 58 2.99 6.37 22.01
CA SER A 58 2.01 7.38 22.42
C SER A 58 0.55 6.90 22.31
N LEU A 59 0.32 5.75 21.66
CA LEU A 59 -1.01 5.18 21.48
C LEU A 59 -1.45 4.38 22.72
N PRO A 60 -2.76 4.27 22.97
CA PRO A 60 -3.28 3.34 23.97
C PRO A 60 -2.77 1.92 23.71
N ASN A 61 -2.50 1.19 24.79
CA ASN A 61 -2.06 -0.20 24.69
C ASN A 61 -3.03 -1.02 23.84
N ASP A 62 -2.46 -1.88 22.98
CA ASP A 62 -3.24 -2.88 22.25
C ASP A 62 -3.69 -3.96 23.24
N ASP A 63 -4.90 -3.84 23.77
CA ASP A 63 -5.51 -4.83 24.68
C ASP A 63 -5.92 -6.12 23.95
N ILE A 64 -5.84 -6.15 22.61
CA ILE A 64 -6.26 -7.26 21.74
C ILE A 64 -5.07 -7.82 20.95
N LYS A 65 -3.89 -7.92 21.57
CA LYS A 65 -2.64 -8.41 20.94
C LYS A 65 -2.78 -9.73 20.19
N HIS A 66 -3.61 -10.64 20.73
CA HIS A 66 -3.84 -11.98 20.18
C HIS A 66 -4.67 -11.98 18.88
N LEU A 67 -5.48 -10.96 18.65
CA LEU A 67 -6.24 -10.81 17.41
C LEU A 67 -5.29 -10.27 16.33
N LYS A 68 -5.28 -10.87 15.14
CA LYS A 68 -4.55 -10.32 14.00
C LYS A 68 -5.48 -9.57 13.06
N LEU A 69 -5.15 -8.32 12.75
CA LEU A 69 -5.90 -7.51 11.79
C LEU A 69 -5.53 -7.92 10.36
N LEU A 70 -4.23 -7.92 10.06
CA LEU A 70 -3.70 -8.21 8.73
C LEU A 70 -3.92 -9.67 8.32
N CYS A 71 -4.40 -9.81 7.09
CA CYS A 71 -4.46 -11.08 6.39
C CYS A 71 -3.07 -11.70 6.13
N LYS A 72 -3.02 -13.01 5.91
CA LYS A 72 -1.77 -13.72 5.59
C LYS A 72 -1.41 -13.59 4.10
N PHE A 73 -0.94 -12.41 3.67
CA PHE A 73 -0.57 -12.16 2.26
C PHE A 73 0.84 -12.58 1.88
N GLY A 74 1.71 -13.01 2.81
CA GLY A 74 3.15 -13.17 2.56
C GLY A 74 3.55 -14.01 1.33
N LYS A 75 2.77 -15.03 0.96
CA LYS A 75 2.98 -15.77 -0.30
C LYS A 75 2.49 -14.97 -1.52
N SER A 76 1.29 -14.44 -1.46
CA SER A 76 0.67 -13.62 -2.52
C SER A 76 1.46 -12.34 -2.84
N ILE A 77 2.10 -11.71 -1.85
CA ILE A 77 3.01 -10.57 -2.06
C ILE A 77 4.16 -10.96 -2.98
N LYS A 78 4.67 -12.18 -2.86
CA LYS A 78 5.81 -12.68 -3.64
C LYS A 78 5.46 -13.09 -5.07
N GLU A 79 4.23 -12.86 -5.52
CA GLU A 79 3.70 -13.27 -6.83
C GLU A 79 3.36 -12.04 -7.69
N SER A 80 2.83 -12.26 -8.90
CA SER A 80 2.46 -11.17 -9.83
C SER A 80 1.37 -10.24 -9.29
N LYS A 81 0.53 -10.75 -8.39
CA LYS A 81 -0.50 -9.98 -7.69
C LYS A 81 0.01 -9.10 -6.55
N GLY A 82 1.30 -9.17 -6.21
CA GLY A 82 1.87 -8.47 -5.05
C GLY A 82 1.62 -6.97 -5.06
N ILE A 83 1.87 -6.29 -6.19
CA ILE A 83 1.65 -4.84 -6.28
C ILE A 83 0.17 -4.44 -6.11
N LYS A 84 -0.77 -5.27 -6.56
CA LYS A 84 -2.21 -5.04 -6.38
C LYS A 84 -2.59 -5.09 -4.90
N ILE A 85 -2.03 -6.05 -4.17
CA ILE A 85 -2.25 -6.18 -2.73
C ILE A 85 -1.61 -5.01 -1.99
N LEU A 86 -0.39 -4.63 -2.37
CA LEU A 86 0.29 -3.48 -1.78
C LEU A 86 -0.49 -2.18 -1.96
N LYS A 87 -1.11 -1.97 -3.14
CA LYS A 87 -1.95 -0.80 -3.39
C LYS A 87 -3.07 -0.69 -2.36
N GLU A 88 -3.82 -1.78 -2.19
CA GLU A 88 -4.98 -1.82 -1.31
C GLU A 88 -4.60 -1.74 0.17
N LEU A 89 -3.46 -2.33 0.56
CA LEU A 89 -2.91 -2.17 1.90
C LEU A 89 -2.48 -0.73 2.16
N VAL A 90 -1.76 -0.10 1.23
CA VAL A 90 -1.31 1.29 1.40
C VAL A 90 -2.52 2.24 1.49
N ASP A 91 -3.55 2.03 0.68
CA ASP A 91 -4.80 2.81 0.76
C ASP A 91 -5.51 2.64 2.10
N PHE A 92 -5.64 1.40 2.57
CA PHE A 92 -6.21 1.11 3.87
C PHE A 92 -5.47 1.88 4.97
N TYR A 93 -4.14 1.82 4.97
CA TYR A 93 -3.34 2.50 5.97
C TYR A 93 -3.37 4.02 5.85
N GLN A 94 -3.54 4.59 4.65
CA GLN A 94 -3.82 6.01 4.52
C GLN A 94 -5.11 6.41 5.24
N GLY A 95 -6.14 5.55 5.24
CA GLY A 95 -7.34 5.72 6.06
C GLY A 95 -7.04 5.66 7.56
N VAL A 96 -6.33 4.62 8.00
CA VAL A 96 -5.93 4.44 9.41
C VAL A 96 -5.19 5.67 9.95
N PHE A 97 -4.17 6.15 9.25
CA PHE A 97 -3.35 7.29 9.69
C PHE A 97 -4.06 8.65 9.58
N LYS A 98 -5.22 8.74 8.92
CA LYS A 98 -6.10 9.91 8.99
C LYS A 98 -6.93 9.93 10.28
N GLU A 99 -7.24 8.77 10.84
CA GLU A 99 -8.02 8.65 12.09
C GLU A 99 -7.18 8.85 13.35
N VAL A 100 -5.86 8.66 13.26
CA VAL A 100 -4.93 8.99 14.34
C VAL A 100 -5.07 10.48 14.66
N SER A 101 -5.50 10.81 15.88
CA SER A 101 -5.77 12.19 16.31
C SER A 101 -4.64 12.73 17.18
N VAL A 102 -3.39 12.62 16.72
CA VAL A 102 -2.23 13.15 17.44
C VAL A 102 -1.76 14.43 16.75
N LYS A 103 -1.80 15.56 17.47
CA LYS A 103 -1.33 16.85 16.95
C LYS A 103 0.20 16.91 16.99
N ASP A 104 0.86 16.06 16.21
CA ASP A 104 2.32 15.99 16.12
C ASP A 104 2.78 16.15 14.66
N GLU A 105 3.88 16.89 14.47
CA GLU A 105 4.61 16.99 13.20
C GLU A 105 5.05 15.61 12.68
N SER A 106 5.31 14.65 13.58
CA SER A 106 5.58 13.27 13.21
C SER A 106 4.42 12.64 12.43
N GLN A 107 3.18 12.90 12.83
CA GLN A 107 2.00 12.38 12.13
C GLN A 107 1.86 12.98 10.73
N LYS A 108 2.08 14.29 10.59
CA LYS A 108 2.06 14.95 9.27
C LYS A 108 3.11 14.34 8.35
N THR A 109 4.31 14.11 8.87
CA THR A 109 5.40 13.47 8.12
C THR A 109 5.02 12.05 7.69
N ILE A 110 4.43 11.24 8.58
CA ILE A 110 3.91 9.90 8.23
C ILE A 110 2.89 10.01 7.09
N GLN A 111 1.91 10.91 7.17
CA GLN A 111 0.90 11.07 6.14
C GLN A 111 1.50 11.49 4.78
N ILE A 112 2.49 12.37 4.79
CA ILE A 112 3.22 12.78 3.57
C ILE A 112 3.95 11.60 2.94
N LEU A 113 4.73 10.86 3.73
CA LEU A 113 5.51 9.72 3.25
C LEU A 113 4.59 8.59 2.75
N LEU A 114 3.49 8.33 3.46
CA LEU A 114 2.52 7.30 3.08
C LEU A 114 1.69 7.70 1.84
N SER A 115 1.36 8.98 1.71
CA SER A 115 0.74 9.55 0.50
C SER A 115 1.66 9.37 -0.70
N ARG A 116 2.95 9.69 -0.55
CA ARG A 116 3.95 9.47 -1.58
C ARG A 116 4.09 7.99 -1.94
N LEU A 117 4.21 7.10 -0.96
CA LEU A 117 4.26 5.66 -1.20
C LEU A 117 3.03 5.17 -2.00
N GLY A 118 1.83 5.63 -1.64
CA GLY A 118 0.60 5.27 -2.35
C GLY A 118 0.60 5.75 -3.81
N LYS A 119 1.11 6.95 -4.08
CA LYS A 119 1.28 7.46 -5.45
C LYS A 119 2.25 6.61 -6.26
N GLU A 120 3.39 6.23 -5.68
CA GLU A 120 4.36 5.38 -6.38
C GLU A 120 3.82 3.98 -6.65
N VAL A 121 3.10 3.39 -5.68
CA VAL A 121 2.44 2.10 -5.88
C VAL A 121 1.39 2.16 -6.97
N GLN A 122 0.56 3.21 -7.01
CA GLN A 122 -0.40 3.42 -8.10
C GLN A 122 0.28 3.59 -9.46
N HIS A 123 1.33 4.42 -9.50
CA HIS A 123 2.08 4.69 -10.71
C HIS A 123 2.73 3.42 -11.28
N CYS A 124 3.30 2.60 -10.41
CA CYS A 124 3.96 1.35 -10.80
C CYS A 124 2.98 0.20 -11.10
N LEU A 125 1.73 0.29 -10.64
CA LEU A 125 0.68 -0.68 -10.94
C LEU A 125 0.19 -0.56 -12.40
N GLY A 126 0.06 0.67 -12.91
CA GLY A 126 -0.49 0.96 -14.23
C GLY A 126 -2.03 0.96 -14.28
N PRO A 127 -2.62 1.47 -15.38
CA PRO A 127 -4.05 1.79 -15.47
C PRO A 127 -5.00 0.56 -15.43
N ASP A 128 -4.59 -0.59 -15.97
CA ASP A 128 -5.49 -1.76 -16.17
C ASP A 128 -5.38 -2.86 -15.10
N GLN A 129 -4.67 -2.61 -14.00
CA GLN A 129 -4.24 -3.67 -13.08
C GLN A 129 -4.87 -3.63 -11.68
N SER A 130 -5.84 -2.76 -11.42
CA SER A 130 -6.40 -2.56 -10.07
C SER A 130 -7.19 -3.77 -9.53
N ARG A 131 -7.75 -4.63 -10.38
CA ARG A 131 -8.64 -5.70 -9.91
C ARG A 131 -7.89 -6.81 -9.17
N LEU A 132 -8.15 -6.91 -7.86
CA LEU A 132 -7.69 -8.04 -7.04
C LEU A 132 -8.43 -9.34 -7.34
N PRO A 133 -7.75 -10.51 -7.24
CA PRO A 133 -8.42 -11.81 -7.27
C PRO A 133 -9.40 -11.97 -6.10
N PRO A 134 -10.42 -12.85 -6.22
CA PRO A 134 -11.48 -12.97 -5.21
C PRO A 134 -10.99 -13.31 -3.80
N ALA A 135 -9.99 -14.18 -3.67
CA ALA A 135 -9.45 -14.60 -2.36
C ALA A 135 -8.81 -13.42 -1.63
N GLU A 136 -7.93 -12.68 -2.30
CA GLU A 136 -7.30 -11.48 -1.74
C GLU A 136 -8.32 -10.39 -1.41
N ARG A 137 -9.26 -10.13 -2.34
CA ARG A 137 -10.33 -9.15 -2.13
C ARG A 137 -11.18 -9.47 -0.91
N ASN A 138 -11.60 -10.72 -0.75
CA ASN A 138 -12.36 -11.17 0.42
C ASN A 138 -11.55 -11.02 1.70
N CYS A 139 -10.23 -11.20 1.63
CA CYS A 139 -9.36 -11.00 2.78
C CYS A 139 -9.30 -9.52 3.19
N ILE A 140 -9.10 -8.61 2.22
CA ILE A 140 -9.12 -7.15 2.49
C ILE A 140 -10.48 -6.70 3.01
N LYS A 141 -11.58 -7.23 2.45
CA LYS A 141 -12.92 -6.97 2.96
C LYS A 141 -13.06 -7.35 4.44
N LYS A 142 -12.66 -8.58 4.81
CA LYS A 142 -12.69 -9.03 6.21
C LYS A 142 -11.77 -8.22 7.12
N MET A 143 -10.62 -7.76 6.62
CA MET A 143 -9.72 -6.88 7.34
C MET A 143 -10.40 -5.53 7.65
N ASN A 144 -11.07 -4.93 6.66
CA ASN A 144 -11.85 -3.69 6.83
C ASN A 144 -13.00 -3.87 7.82
N GLU A 145 -13.77 -4.95 7.70
CA GLU A 145 -14.88 -5.27 8.63
C GLU A 145 -14.39 -5.41 10.08
N LYS A 146 -13.25 -6.07 10.29
CA LYS A 146 -12.61 -6.17 11.60
C LYS A 146 -12.18 -4.80 12.12
N PHE A 147 -11.51 -4.01 11.30
CA PHE A 147 -11.05 -2.67 11.67
C PHE A 147 -12.21 -1.80 12.17
N VAL A 148 -13.29 -1.72 11.38
CA VAL A 148 -14.49 -0.95 11.73
C VAL A 148 -15.14 -1.46 13.03
N LYS A 149 -15.21 -2.78 13.21
CA LYS A 149 -15.77 -3.39 14.42
C LYS A 149 -14.98 -3.02 15.69
N LEU A 150 -13.67 -2.86 15.57
CA LEU A 150 -12.77 -2.55 16.69
C LEU A 150 -12.73 -1.06 17.06
N LYS A 151 -13.32 -0.16 16.26
CA LYS A 151 -13.37 1.29 16.54
C LYS A 151 -11.97 1.86 16.87
N SER A 152 -11.82 2.59 17.96
CA SER A 152 -10.53 3.18 18.39
C SER A 152 -9.44 2.14 18.64
N GLN A 153 -9.77 0.95 19.14
CA GLN A 153 -8.81 -0.15 19.28
C GLN A 153 -8.31 -0.63 17.92
N GLY A 154 -9.14 -0.52 16.89
CA GLY A 154 -8.78 -0.83 15.50
C GLY A 154 -7.63 0.04 14.99
N VAL A 155 -7.61 1.32 15.37
CA VAL A 155 -6.54 2.27 15.01
C VAL A 155 -5.22 1.86 15.68
N SER A 156 -5.20 1.72 17.01
CA SER A 156 -3.99 1.27 17.74
C SER A 156 -3.47 -0.06 17.19
N LYS A 157 -4.38 -1.00 16.92
CA LYS A 157 -4.04 -2.30 16.37
C LYS A 157 -3.41 -2.20 14.98
N ALA A 158 -4.05 -1.46 14.08
CA ALA A 158 -3.58 -1.30 12.71
C ALA A 158 -2.20 -0.65 12.69
N VAL A 159 -2.01 0.45 13.43
CA VAL A 159 -0.71 1.14 13.53
C VAL A 159 0.36 0.20 14.07
N GLY A 160 0.05 -0.60 15.11
CA GLY A 160 0.96 -1.61 15.65
C GLY A 160 1.39 -2.68 14.62
N GLU A 161 0.49 -3.07 13.72
CA GLU A 161 0.78 -4.04 12.65
C GLU A 161 1.39 -3.41 11.37
N PHE A 162 1.50 -2.08 11.28
CA PHE A 162 1.92 -1.40 10.04
C PHE A 162 3.35 -1.77 9.59
N HIS A 163 4.25 -2.07 10.53
CA HIS A 163 5.61 -2.53 10.21
C HIS A 163 5.61 -3.76 9.27
N VAL A 164 4.63 -4.66 9.42
CA VAL A 164 4.48 -5.84 8.56
C VAL A 164 4.20 -5.44 7.10
N VAL A 165 3.44 -4.37 6.87
CA VAL A 165 3.19 -3.86 5.52
C VAL A 165 4.46 -3.27 4.92
N LEU A 166 5.25 -2.53 5.70
CA LEU A 166 6.52 -1.99 5.25
C LEU A 166 7.51 -3.11 4.87
N GLU A 167 7.55 -4.19 5.65
CA GLU A 167 8.33 -5.39 5.33
C GLU A 167 7.87 -6.07 4.03
N TRP A 168 6.55 -6.10 3.76
CA TRP A 168 6.03 -6.64 2.52
C TRP A 168 6.34 -5.76 1.31
N VAL A 169 6.30 -4.44 1.45
CA VAL A 169 6.74 -3.50 0.41
C VAL A 169 8.22 -3.73 0.11
N ASP A 170 9.08 -3.74 1.13
CA ASP A 170 10.51 -3.95 0.98
C ASP A 170 10.82 -5.33 0.36
N SER A 171 10.12 -6.36 0.82
CA SER A 171 10.23 -7.72 0.29
C SER A 171 9.82 -7.78 -1.19
N PHE A 172 8.74 -7.09 -1.59
CA PHE A 172 8.32 -7.04 -2.98
C PHE A 172 9.37 -6.37 -3.87
N ILE A 173 9.91 -5.23 -3.42
CA ILE A 173 10.96 -4.47 -4.13
C ILE A 173 12.23 -5.29 -4.30
N HIS A 174 12.68 -5.98 -3.25
CA HIS A 174 13.98 -6.65 -3.21
C HIS A 174 13.93 -8.15 -3.52
N GLN A 175 12.76 -8.71 -3.83
CA GLN A 175 12.64 -10.13 -4.16
C GLN A 175 13.54 -10.49 -5.34
N LYS A 176 14.49 -11.40 -5.13
CA LYS A 176 15.34 -11.93 -6.19
C LYS A 176 14.47 -12.64 -7.24
N ARG A 177 14.74 -12.41 -8.54
CA ARG A 177 14.13 -13.18 -9.64
C ARG A 177 14.41 -14.67 -9.41
N SER A 178 13.37 -15.50 -9.45
CA SER A 178 13.57 -16.96 -9.43
C SER A 178 14.33 -17.39 -10.68
N ARG A 179 15.40 -18.19 -10.52
CA ARG A 179 16.27 -18.68 -11.61
C ARG A 179 15.52 -19.41 -12.74
N ARG A 180 14.27 -19.82 -12.53
CA ARG A 180 13.44 -20.50 -13.55
C ARG A 180 13.03 -19.61 -14.73
N GLN A 181 13.05 -18.28 -14.61
CA GLN A 181 12.68 -17.36 -15.70
C GLN A 181 13.86 -16.91 -16.59
N GLN A 182 15.10 -17.34 -16.32
CA GLN A 182 16.26 -16.98 -17.15
C GLN A 182 16.49 -17.92 -18.35
N LYS A 183 15.73 -19.02 -18.48
CA LYS A 183 15.95 -20.05 -19.52
C LYS A 183 15.26 -19.81 -20.86
N THR A 184 14.62 -18.65 -21.09
CA THR A 184 13.99 -18.32 -22.38
C THR A 184 14.67 -17.12 -23.02
N LYS A 185 15.92 -17.29 -23.45
CA LYS A 185 16.45 -16.57 -24.61
C LYS A 185 16.73 -17.61 -25.68
N PRO A 186 16.11 -17.54 -26.88
CA PRO A 186 16.47 -18.44 -27.96
C PRO A 186 17.90 -18.11 -28.40
N VAL A 187 18.77 -19.13 -28.37
CA VAL A 187 20.07 -19.07 -29.02
C VAL A 187 19.80 -19.09 -30.53
N LEU A 188 20.00 -17.96 -31.19
CA LEU A 188 20.06 -17.91 -32.65
C LEU A 188 21.29 -18.71 -33.09
N LEU A 189 21.06 -19.95 -33.52
CA LEU A 189 22.02 -20.74 -34.27
C LEU A 189 22.28 -20.03 -35.61
N LYS A 190 23.39 -19.30 -35.69
CA LYS A 190 24.00 -18.97 -36.99
C LYS A 190 24.57 -20.27 -37.56
N LYS A 191 23.96 -20.76 -38.65
CA LYS A 191 24.59 -21.74 -39.53
C LYS A 191 25.52 -20.99 -40.48
N HIS A 192 26.78 -21.40 -40.52
CA HIS A 192 27.67 -21.25 -41.66
C HIS A 192 27.82 -22.64 -42.29
#